data_AF-A0A075HEV0-F1
#
_entry.id   AF-A0A075HEV0-F1
#
_cell.length_a   1.000
_cell.length_b   1.000
_cell.length_c   1.000
_cell.angle_alpha   90.00
_cell.angle_beta   90.00
_cell.angle_gamma   90.00
#
_symmetry.space_group_name_H-M   'P 1'
#
loop_
_entity.id
_entity.type
_entity.pdbx_description
1 polymer ?
#
loop_
_entity_poly.entity_id
_entity_poly.type
_entity_poly.pdbx_seq_one_letter_code
_entity_poly.pdbx_strand_id
1 'polypeptide(L)'
;MVEKIKVALVGIGNCFSGLIQGIEYYRQNPSQQVIGIIHEKLRDYGIYDIDFVAGFDVGENKIGKSINEAIYEYPNMVDWIPKDKMPKTESMIYESPTLDGVGIWVENRVKAIQSGKSADELEKEIKNVLKETGVEIVVSYLPVGSEKATQFWAQICLDTNTAFVNCMPAFIASEKEWAQKFTDKNIPVVGDDIKGQVGATIVHRTLARLCNDRGTKIEKTYQINVGGNTDFLNMKEQERLVSKRISKTESVQSQLDERLDDDQIYVGPSDFIPFLGNTKLMFMRIEGKQWANIPYNMEVRLEVDDKANSAGIVIDAIRLAKIALDDGIGGPIISASAYLMKHPIKQMSDTEAKAECEKFVAGNK
;
A
#
# COMPACT_ATOMS: atom_id res chain seq x y z
N MET A 1 23.44 -13.49 12.32
CA MET A 1 22.60 -12.37 11.83
C MET A 1 21.89 -12.89 10.60
N VAL A 2 20.60 -12.60 10.47
CA VAL A 2 19.82 -12.99 9.29
C VAL A 2 20.33 -12.20 8.11
N GLU A 3 20.32 -12.79 6.92
CA GLU A 3 20.61 -12.03 5.70
C GLU A 3 19.53 -10.98 5.49
N LYS A 4 19.94 -9.74 5.18
CA LYS A 4 18.99 -8.65 4.96
C LYS A 4 18.13 -8.91 3.73
N ILE A 5 16.87 -8.53 3.80
CA ILE A 5 15.90 -8.59 2.71
C ILE A 5 16.21 -7.46 1.73
N LYS A 6 16.62 -7.79 0.51
CA LYS A 6 16.95 -6.79 -0.51
C LYS A 6 15.70 -6.35 -1.28
N VAL A 7 15.30 -5.10 -1.07
CA VAL A 7 14.05 -4.55 -1.58
C VAL A 7 14.31 -3.42 -2.58
N ALA A 8 13.59 -3.44 -3.70
CA ALA A 8 13.49 -2.30 -4.60
C ALA A 8 12.11 -1.63 -4.50
N LEU A 9 12.10 -0.31 -4.69
CA LEU A 9 10.88 0.51 -4.59
C LEU A 9 10.52 1.12 -5.94
N VAL A 10 9.22 1.09 -6.27
CA VAL A 10 8.68 1.76 -7.46
C VAL A 10 7.73 2.85 -7.01
N GLY A 11 8.04 4.09 -7.38
CA GLY A 11 7.35 5.28 -6.90
C GLY A 11 7.92 5.76 -5.56
N ILE A 12 8.87 6.70 -5.61
CA ILE A 12 9.58 7.25 -4.45
C ILE A 12 8.77 8.40 -3.85
N GLY A 13 7.53 8.11 -3.49
CA GLY A 13 6.56 9.07 -2.98
C GLY A 13 6.57 9.22 -1.46
N ASN A 14 5.58 9.98 -0.97
CA ASN A 14 5.34 10.17 0.47
C ASN A 14 5.20 8.86 1.26
N CYS A 15 4.60 7.80 0.68
CA CYS A 15 4.46 6.51 1.37
C CYS A 15 5.82 5.88 1.66
N PHE A 16 6.72 5.84 0.67
CA PHE A 16 8.06 5.31 0.86
C PHE A 16 8.90 6.21 1.77
N SER A 17 8.78 7.54 1.62
CA SER A 17 9.47 8.49 2.51
C SER A 17 9.11 8.25 3.99
N GLY A 18 7.83 8.02 4.30
CA GLY A 18 7.40 7.60 5.63
C GLY A 18 7.96 6.23 6.06
N LEU A 19 7.93 5.24 5.17
CA LEU A 19 8.46 3.90 5.45
C LEU A 19 9.94 3.93 5.88
N ILE A 20 10.80 4.55 5.09
CA ILE A 20 12.25 4.55 5.35
C ILE A 20 12.63 5.46 6.52
N GLN A 21 11.99 6.63 6.66
CA GLN A 21 12.22 7.52 7.79
C GLN A 21 11.71 6.91 9.10
N GLY A 22 10.62 6.13 9.07
CA GLY A 22 10.11 5.40 10.24
C GLY A 22 11.09 4.33 10.73
N ILE A 23 11.68 3.54 9.81
CA ILE A 23 12.71 2.57 10.17
C ILE A 23 13.93 3.28 10.78
N GLU A 24 14.35 4.40 10.18
CA GLU A 24 15.49 5.17 10.69
C GLU A 24 15.18 5.84 12.04
N TYR A 25 13.96 6.33 12.25
CA TYR A 25 13.52 6.84 13.55
C TYR A 25 13.72 5.83 14.66
N TYR A 26 13.25 4.58 14.47
CA TYR A 26 13.45 3.53 15.46
C TYR A 26 14.91 3.07 15.57
N ARG A 27 15.73 3.24 14.52
CA ARG A 27 17.17 2.96 14.59
C ARG A 27 17.90 3.98 15.46
N GLN A 28 17.50 5.26 15.39
CA GLN A 28 18.05 6.35 16.21
C GLN A 28 17.53 6.33 17.66
N ASN A 29 16.43 5.61 17.93
CA ASN A 29 15.77 5.55 19.24
C ASN A 29 15.60 4.10 19.73
N PRO A 30 16.69 3.33 19.92
CA PRO A 30 16.63 1.89 20.20
C PRO A 30 16.00 1.53 21.56
N SER A 31 15.88 2.48 22.48
CA SER A 31 15.20 2.29 23.77
C SER A 31 13.68 2.42 23.68
N GLN A 32 13.16 2.94 22.56
CA GLN A 32 11.72 3.08 22.36
C GLN A 32 11.12 1.78 21.82
N GLN A 33 9.93 1.45 22.31
CA GLN A 33 9.12 0.40 21.72
C GLN A 33 8.69 0.82 20.30
N VAL A 34 8.80 -0.10 19.35
CA VAL A 34 8.30 0.10 17.99
C VAL A 34 6.78 0.14 18.02
N ILE A 35 6.19 1.25 17.58
CA ILE A 35 4.74 1.46 17.48
C ILE A 35 4.33 1.44 16.00
N GLY A 36 3.13 0.91 15.73
CA GLY A 36 2.60 0.87 14.38
C GLY A 36 3.23 -0.24 13.55
N ILE A 37 3.39 -1.42 14.15
CA ILE A 37 3.74 -2.66 13.45
C ILE A 37 2.89 -3.77 14.06
N ILE A 38 2.50 -4.76 13.25
CA ILE A 38 1.69 -5.86 13.78
C ILE A 38 2.60 -6.85 14.52
N HIS A 39 3.74 -7.18 13.91
CA HIS A 39 4.73 -8.09 14.48
C HIS A 39 6.07 -7.38 14.63
N GLU A 40 6.57 -7.26 15.87
CA GLU A 40 7.92 -6.72 16.13
C GLU A 40 8.99 -7.55 15.39
N LYS A 41 8.83 -8.87 15.44
CA LYS A 41 9.64 -9.84 14.70
C LYS A 41 8.71 -10.84 14.01
N LEU A 42 8.99 -11.13 12.76
CA LEU A 42 8.20 -12.05 11.93
C LEU A 42 9.14 -13.18 11.49
N ARG A 43 9.01 -14.34 12.16
CA ARG A 43 10.07 -15.37 12.27
C ARG A 43 11.40 -14.75 12.70
N ASP A 44 12.36 -14.70 11.78
CA ASP A 44 13.69 -14.19 12.01
C ASP A 44 13.87 -12.73 11.58
N TYR A 45 12.90 -12.15 10.89
CA TYR A 45 12.98 -10.80 10.32
C TYR A 45 12.36 -9.73 11.23
N GLY A 46 13.18 -8.81 11.70
CA GLY A 46 12.78 -7.55 12.30
C GLY A 46 12.67 -6.40 11.28
N ILE A 47 12.32 -5.20 11.76
CA ILE A 47 12.17 -4.02 10.89
C ILE A 47 13.48 -3.52 10.29
N TYR A 48 14.60 -3.82 10.94
CA TYR A 48 15.94 -3.35 10.54
C TYR A 48 16.61 -4.27 9.52
N ASP A 49 16.02 -5.44 9.26
CA ASP A 49 16.55 -6.43 8.32
C ASP A 49 16.12 -6.13 6.87
N ILE A 50 15.38 -5.04 6.63
CA ILE A 50 15.03 -4.57 5.29
C ILE A 50 16.13 -3.64 4.77
N ASP A 51 16.69 -3.97 3.60
CA ASP A 51 17.67 -3.15 2.89
C ASP A 51 17.07 -2.64 1.58
N PHE A 52 16.93 -1.32 1.44
CA PHE A 52 16.43 -0.71 0.22
C PHE A 52 17.58 -0.48 -0.75
N VAL A 53 17.74 -1.39 -1.71
CA VAL A 53 18.94 -1.45 -2.55
C VAL A 53 18.82 -0.70 -3.88
N ALA A 54 17.60 -0.44 -4.35
CA ALA A 54 17.31 0.31 -5.56
C ALA A 54 15.94 1.01 -5.47
N GLY A 55 15.79 2.14 -6.15
CA GLY A 55 14.50 2.80 -6.32
C GLY A 55 14.24 3.19 -7.76
N PHE A 56 12.98 3.32 -8.15
CA PHE A 56 12.56 3.66 -9.50
C PHE A 56 11.48 4.74 -9.44
N ASP A 57 11.65 5.82 -10.19
CA ASP A 57 10.70 6.94 -10.26
C ASP A 57 10.70 7.52 -11.68
N VAL A 58 9.76 8.42 -11.93
CA VAL A 58 9.65 9.16 -13.20
C VAL A 58 10.08 10.62 -13.02
N GLY A 59 10.06 11.14 -11.79
CA GLY A 59 10.33 12.55 -11.49
C GLY A 59 11.78 12.94 -11.78
N GLU A 60 11.96 13.96 -12.62
CA GLU A 60 13.28 14.45 -13.05
C GLU A 60 14.19 14.86 -11.87
N ASN A 61 13.60 15.30 -10.77
CA ASN A 61 14.31 15.76 -9.59
C ASN A 61 14.73 14.64 -8.64
N LYS A 62 14.30 13.39 -8.88
CA LYS A 62 14.64 12.22 -8.05
C LYS A 62 15.62 11.29 -8.73
N ILE A 63 15.47 11.08 -10.04
CA ILE A 63 16.30 10.17 -10.82
C ILE A 63 17.77 10.61 -10.74
N GLY A 64 18.67 9.65 -10.53
CA GLY A 64 20.11 9.89 -10.39
C GLY A 64 20.57 10.37 -9.01
N LYS A 65 19.66 10.52 -8.03
CA LYS A 65 20.00 10.78 -6.62
C LYS A 65 20.04 9.48 -5.83
N SER A 66 20.67 9.52 -4.66
CA SER A 66 20.55 8.43 -3.69
C SER A 66 19.11 8.34 -3.16
N ILE A 67 18.70 7.15 -2.72
CA ILE A 67 17.38 6.91 -2.12
C ILE A 67 17.10 7.91 -0.98
N ASN A 68 18.08 8.13 -0.10
CA ASN A 68 17.92 9.00 1.07
C ASN A 68 17.91 10.50 0.73
N GLU A 69 18.34 10.89 -0.47
CA GLU A 69 18.15 12.26 -0.97
C GLU A 69 16.80 12.43 -1.66
N ALA A 70 16.42 11.47 -2.50
CA ALA A 70 15.22 11.53 -3.32
C ALA A 70 13.91 11.56 -2.51
N ILE A 71 13.88 10.96 -1.33
CA ILE A 71 12.68 10.95 -0.46
C ILE A 71 12.26 12.34 0.05
N TYR A 72 13.19 13.32 0.04
CA TYR A 72 12.93 14.72 0.41
C TYR A 72 12.60 15.61 -0.78
N GLU A 73 12.71 15.09 -2.00
CA GLU A 73 12.46 15.87 -3.20
C GLU A 73 10.96 16.10 -3.39
N TYR A 74 10.63 17.31 -3.84
CA TYR A 74 9.26 17.69 -4.16
C TYR A 74 8.64 16.68 -5.15
N PRO A 75 7.35 16.30 -5.03
CA PRO A 75 6.32 16.82 -4.12
C PRO A 75 6.17 16.05 -2.80
N ASN A 76 7.22 15.34 -2.35
CA ASN A 76 7.19 14.72 -1.03
C ASN A 76 7.17 15.79 0.07
N MET A 77 6.51 15.46 1.17
CA MET A 77 6.27 16.34 2.33
C MET A 77 6.62 15.66 3.66
N VAL A 78 7.01 14.39 3.66
CA VAL A 78 7.40 13.68 4.89
C VAL A 78 8.80 14.13 5.31
N ASP A 79 8.93 14.60 6.55
CA ASP A 79 10.14 15.17 7.14
C ASP A 79 10.36 14.75 8.61
N TRP A 80 9.88 13.56 8.99
CA TRP A 80 10.00 13.03 10.36
C TRP A 80 11.44 12.94 10.85
N ILE A 81 12.39 12.68 9.95
CA ILE A 81 13.83 12.73 10.19
C ILE A 81 14.43 13.86 9.35
N PRO A 82 15.21 14.78 9.94
CA PRO A 82 15.95 15.78 9.18
C PRO A 82 16.89 15.14 8.15
N LYS A 83 16.98 15.72 6.94
CA LYS A 83 17.76 15.19 5.81
C LYS A 83 19.22 14.90 6.16
N ASP A 84 19.84 15.75 6.97
CA ASP A 84 21.23 15.61 7.43
C ASP A 84 21.44 14.50 8.47
N LYS A 85 20.35 13.95 9.03
CA LYS A 85 20.36 12.83 9.98
C LYS A 85 20.06 11.48 9.32
N MET A 86 19.69 11.44 8.05
CA MET A 86 19.56 10.17 7.34
C MET A 86 20.95 9.59 7.04
N PRO A 87 21.14 8.26 7.15
CA PRO A 87 22.42 7.64 6.82
C PRO A 87 22.75 7.84 5.34
N LYS A 88 24.04 7.84 5.00
CA LYS A 88 24.46 7.80 3.59
C LYS A 88 24.12 6.43 3.00
N THR A 89 23.79 6.40 1.71
CA THR A 89 23.55 5.16 0.96
C THR A 89 24.05 5.31 -0.46
N GLU A 90 24.56 4.22 -1.02
CA GLU A 90 24.95 4.10 -2.43
C GLU A 90 23.76 3.65 -3.31
N SER A 91 22.61 3.35 -2.70
CA SER A 91 21.41 2.94 -3.43
C SER A 91 20.79 4.11 -4.15
N MET A 92 20.61 3.97 -5.47
CA MET A 92 20.22 5.06 -6.36
C MET A 92 18.77 4.96 -6.82
N ILE A 93 18.24 6.09 -7.28
CA ILE A 93 16.99 6.16 -8.03
C ILE A 93 17.26 6.08 -9.53
N TYR A 94 16.62 5.13 -10.18
CA TYR A 94 16.67 4.89 -11.61
C TYR A 94 15.37 5.32 -12.28
N GLU A 95 15.44 5.49 -13.59
CA GLU A 95 14.29 5.88 -14.39
C GLU A 95 13.33 4.70 -14.59
N SER A 96 12.03 4.96 -14.38
CA SER A 96 10.93 4.06 -14.73
C SER A 96 10.19 4.60 -15.95
N PRO A 97 9.63 3.74 -16.82
CA PRO A 97 8.70 4.22 -17.84
C PRO A 97 7.48 4.85 -17.19
N THR A 98 7.04 6.00 -17.70
CA THR A 98 5.88 6.73 -17.15
C THR A 98 4.57 5.99 -17.36
N LEU A 99 4.30 5.49 -18.58
CA LEU A 99 3.03 4.84 -18.96
C LEU A 99 1.81 5.67 -18.49
N ASP A 100 0.90 5.08 -17.72
CA ASP A 100 -0.24 5.75 -17.06
C ASP A 100 0.04 6.17 -15.61
N GLY A 101 1.33 6.20 -15.23
CA GLY A 101 1.90 6.54 -13.93
C GLY A 101 1.62 7.95 -13.43
N VAL A 102 1.41 8.91 -14.34
CA VAL A 102 1.27 10.34 -14.00
C VAL A 102 -0.10 10.83 -14.42
N GLY A 103 -0.91 11.26 -13.46
CA GLY A 103 -2.21 11.88 -13.69
C GLY A 103 -2.11 13.37 -14.06
N ILE A 104 -3.17 13.89 -14.70
CA ILE A 104 -3.20 15.25 -15.25
C ILE A 104 -3.03 16.29 -14.12
N TRP A 105 -3.63 16.04 -12.97
CA TRP A 105 -3.60 16.95 -11.82
C TRP A 105 -2.25 16.99 -11.09
N VAL A 106 -1.38 16.00 -11.31
CA VAL A 106 -0.07 15.88 -10.66
C VAL A 106 1.10 16.10 -11.62
N GLU A 107 0.86 16.17 -12.93
CA GLU A 107 1.87 16.33 -13.97
C GLU A 107 2.83 17.50 -13.69
N ASN A 108 2.28 18.70 -13.42
CA ASN A 108 3.06 19.90 -13.11
C ASN A 108 3.88 19.81 -11.81
N ARG A 109 3.57 18.83 -10.95
CA ARG A 109 4.27 18.62 -9.69
C ARG A 109 5.33 17.55 -9.78
N VAL A 110 5.02 16.44 -10.46
CA VAL A 110 5.92 15.30 -10.61
C VAL A 110 7.02 15.59 -11.62
N LYS A 111 6.67 16.26 -12.74
CA LYS A 111 7.58 16.57 -13.85
C LYS A 111 8.40 15.36 -14.29
N ALA A 112 7.76 14.49 -15.07
CA ALA A 112 8.41 13.30 -15.57
C ALA A 112 9.62 13.65 -16.46
N ILE A 113 10.74 12.96 -16.25
CA ILE A 113 11.97 13.16 -17.02
C ILE A 113 11.71 12.93 -18.52
N GLN A 114 12.34 13.73 -19.35
CA GLN A 114 12.30 13.61 -20.81
C GLN A 114 13.65 13.08 -21.32
N SER A 115 13.97 11.84 -20.98
CA SER A 115 15.25 11.21 -21.33
C SER A 115 15.35 10.82 -22.81
N GLY A 116 14.21 10.65 -23.49
CA GLY A 116 14.11 10.12 -24.85
C GLY A 116 14.24 8.60 -24.95
N LYS A 117 14.39 7.89 -23.83
CA LYS A 117 14.45 6.41 -23.80
C LYS A 117 13.09 5.80 -24.08
N SER A 118 13.07 4.72 -24.85
CA SER A 118 11.88 3.89 -25.04
C SER A 118 11.59 3.02 -23.82
N ALA A 119 10.35 2.54 -23.70
CA ALA A 119 9.97 1.61 -22.64
C ALA A 119 10.81 0.32 -22.66
N ASP A 120 11.15 -0.18 -23.84
CA ASP A 120 11.97 -1.39 -24.01
C ASP A 120 13.43 -1.20 -23.56
N GLU A 121 13.98 0.01 -23.74
CA GLU A 121 15.31 0.37 -23.23
C GLU A 121 15.29 0.43 -21.70
N LEU A 122 14.29 1.10 -21.12
CA LEU A 122 14.10 1.17 -19.68
C LEU A 122 13.86 -0.21 -19.06
N GLU A 123 13.09 -1.07 -19.73
CA GLU A 123 12.85 -2.45 -19.28
C GLU A 123 14.17 -3.22 -19.11
N LYS A 124 15.08 -3.12 -20.09
CA LYS A 124 16.39 -3.78 -20.04
C LYS A 124 17.27 -3.22 -18.92
N GLU A 125 17.31 -1.89 -18.77
CA GLU A 125 18.05 -1.22 -17.70
C GLU A 125 17.53 -1.65 -16.32
N ILE A 126 16.21 -1.64 -16.12
CA ILE A 126 15.56 -2.08 -14.88
C ILE A 126 15.93 -3.53 -14.56
N LYS A 127 15.80 -4.45 -15.53
CA LYS A 127 16.15 -5.86 -15.34
C LYS A 127 17.63 -6.04 -14.95
N ASN A 128 18.53 -5.25 -15.54
CA ASN A 128 19.95 -5.27 -15.19
C ASN A 128 20.18 -4.76 -13.76
N VAL A 129 19.57 -3.63 -13.38
CA VAL A 129 19.68 -3.07 -12.02
C VAL A 129 19.19 -4.07 -10.97
N LEU A 130 18.00 -4.67 -11.16
CA LEU A 130 17.46 -5.66 -10.22
C LEU A 130 18.40 -6.86 -10.04
N LYS A 131 19.00 -7.33 -11.14
CA LYS A 131 19.97 -8.43 -11.12
C LYS A 131 21.28 -8.05 -10.42
N GLU A 132 21.85 -6.90 -10.73
CA GLU A 132 23.13 -6.43 -10.16
C GLU A 132 23.02 -6.14 -8.66
N THR A 133 21.90 -5.56 -8.23
CA THR A 133 21.64 -5.27 -6.83
C THR A 133 21.17 -6.50 -6.04
N GLY A 134 20.78 -7.56 -6.75
CA GLY A 134 20.29 -8.81 -6.15
C GLY A 134 18.97 -8.62 -5.41
N VAL A 135 18.07 -7.80 -5.96
CA VAL A 135 16.75 -7.54 -5.39
C VAL A 135 15.97 -8.86 -5.28
N GLU A 136 15.33 -9.05 -4.14
CA GLU A 136 14.45 -10.19 -3.88
C GLU A 136 12.97 -9.79 -3.98
N ILE A 137 12.64 -8.55 -3.60
CA ILE A 137 11.27 -8.06 -3.50
C ILE A 137 11.15 -6.67 -4.12
N VAL A 138 10.15 -6.48 -4.97
CA VAL A 138 9.76 -5.16 -5.49
C VAL A 138 8.47 -4.71 -4.81
N VAL A 139 8.48 -3.49 -4.26
CA VAL A 139 7.31 -2.87 -3.63
C VAL A 139 6.81 -1.74 -4.52
N SER A 140 5.54 -1.80 -4.92
CA SER A 140 4.90 -0.77 -5.74
C SER A 140 4.11 0.23 -4.90
N TYR A 141 4.51 1.51 -4.97
CA TYR A 141 3.79 2.69 -4.45
C TYR A 141 3.44 3.67 -5.59
N LEU A 142 3.11 3.14 -6.76
CA LEU A 142 2.67 3.96 -7.89
C LEU A 142 1.42 4.79 -7.56
N PRO A 143 1.05 5.81 -8.37
CA PRO A 143 -0.18 6.57 -8.15
C PRO A 143 -1.46 5.81 -8.55
N VAL A 144 -2.60 6.20 -7.97
CA VAL A 144 -3.89 5.53 -8.26
C VAL A 144 -4.25 5.72 -9.74
N GLY A 145 -4.74 4.66 -10.38
CA GLY A 145 -5.04 4.66 -11.82
C GLY A 145 -3.84 4.34 -12.72
N SER A 146 -2.70 3.94 -12.14
CA SER A 146 -1.51 3.51 -12.89
C SER A 146 -1.52 1.99 -13.15
N GLU A 147 -2.54 1.52 -13.88
CA GLU A 147 -2.77 0.10 -14.14
C GLU A 147 -1.69 -0.50 -15.04
N LYS A 148 -1.40 0.13 -16.19
CA LYS A 148 -0.37 -0.32 -17.13
C LYS A 148 1.01 -0.29 -16.51
N ALA A 149 1.33 0.74 -15.73
CA ALA A 149 2.59 0.81 -15.00
C ALA A 149 2.70 -0.30 -13.95
N THR A 150 1.63 -0.59 -13.21
CA THR A 150 1.65 -1.69 -12.22
C THR A 150 1.79 -3.05 -12.89
N GLN A 151 1.09 -3.27 -14.01
CA GLN A 151 1.21 -4.50 -14.81
C GLN A 151 2.61 -4.66 -15.42
N PHE A 152 3.22 -3.57 -15.91
CA PHE A 152 4.60 -3.56 -16.36
C PHE A 152 5.55 -4.04 -15.25
N TRP A 153 5.43 -3.47 -14.04
CA TRP A 153 6.25 -3.87 -12.91
C TRP A 153 5.97 -5.30 -12.43
N ALA A 154 4.72 -5.76 -12.46
CA ALA A 154 4.39 -7.16 -12.20
C ALA A 154 5.07 -8.10 -13.21
N GLN A 155 5.12 -7.73 -14.49
CA GLN A 155 5.84 -8.48 -15.51
C GLN A 155 7.36 -8.47 -15.30
N ILE A 156 7.95 -7.32 -14.94
CA ILE A 156 9.37 -7.23 -14.53
C ILE A 156 9.66 -8.22 -13.40
N CYS A 157 8.78 -8.32 -12.40
CA CYS A 157 8.96 -9.22 -11.27
C CYS A 157 8.97 -10.69 -11.71
N LEU A 158 8.01 -11.07 -12.55
CA LEU A 158 7.94 -12.40 -13.16
C LEU A 158 9.20 -12.72 -13.97
N ASP A 159 9.75 -11.74 -14.69
CA ASP A 159 10.91 -11.94 -15.57
C ASP A 159 12.25 -12.00 -14.83
N THR A 160 12.30 -11.40 -13.63
CA THR A 160 13.51 -11.32 -12.79
C THR A 160 13.49 -12.27 -11.60
N ASN A 161 12.43 -13.06 -11.43
CA ASN A 161 12.20 -13.94 -10.28
C ASN A 161 12.21 -13.18 -8.94
N THR A 162 11.60 -11.99 -8.92
CA THR A 162 11.47 -11.16 -7.72
C THR A 162 10.02 -11.19 -7.23
N ALA A 163 9.82 -11.28 -5.91
CA ALA A 163 8.49 -11.22 -5.33
C ALA A 163 7.90 -9.81 -5.50
N PHE A 164 6.58 -9.71 -5.56
CA PHE A 164 5.90 -8.44 -5.78
C PHE A 164 4.96 -8.09 -4.63
N VAL A 165 5.12 -6.90 -4.06
CA VAL A 165 4.19 -6.33 -3.07
C VAL A 165 3.48 -5.14 -3.70
N ASN A 166 2.20 -5.33 -4.01
CA ASN A 166 1.38 -4.32 -4.67
C ASN A 166 0.57 -3.51 -3.64
N CYS A 167 1.04 -2.30 -3.31
CA CYS A 167 0.30 -1.42 -2.40
C CYS A 167 -0.86 -0.70 -3.09
N MET A 168 -1.07 -0.91 -4.40
CA MET A 168 -1.99 -0.15 -5.22
C MET A 168 -3.29 -0.87 -5.55
N PRO A 169 -4.42 -0.15 -5.73
CA PRO A 169 -5.70 -0.71 -6.20
C PRO A 169 -5.72 -1.03 -7.70
N ALA A 170 -4.59 -1.51 -8.24
CA ALA A 170 -4.56 -2.19 -9.53
C ALA A 170 -4.62 -3.69 -9.26
N PHE A 171 -5.51 -4.42 -9.94
CA PHE A 171 -5.71 -5.84 -9.65
C PHE A 171 -4.59 -6.67 -10.26
N ILE A 172 -3.76 -7.28 -9.40
CA ILE A 172 -2.65 -8.17 -9.77
C ILE A 172 -2.79 -9.45 -8.95
N ALA A 173 -2.64 -9.36 -7.62
CA ALA A 173 -2.75 -10.54 -6.76
C ALA A 173 -4.18 -11.09 -6.68
N SER A 174 -5.17 -10.21 -6.88
CA SER A 174 -6.60 -10.54 -6.83
C SER A 174 -7.20 -10.90 -8.19
N GLU A 175 -6.48 -10.68 -9.29
CA GLU A 175 -6.92 -11.05 -10.63
C GLU A 175 -6.43 -12.46 -11.00
N LYS A 176 -7.33 -13.32 -11.46
CA LYS A 176 -7.04 -14.73 -11.73
C LYS A 176 -5.88 -14.93 -12.72
N GLU A 177 -5.80 -14.12 -13.77
CA GLU A 177 -4.75 -14.27 -14.79
C GLU A 177 -3.36 -13.98 -14.21
N TRP A 178 -3.19 -12.85 -13.52
CA TRP A 178 -1.94 -12.48 -12.86
C TRP A 178 -1.59 -13.45 -11.73
N ALA A 179 -2.55 -13.80 -10.88
CA ALA A 179 -2.38 -14.80 -9.83
C ALA A 179 -1.83 -16.13 -10.39
N GLN A 180 -2.35 -16.58 -11.53
CA GLN A 180 -1.87 -17.80 -12.17
C GLN A 180 -0.43 -17.64 -12.69
N LYS A 181 -0.09 -16.51 -13.32
CA LYS A 181 1.29 -16.25 -13.79
C LYS A 181 2.32 -16.31 -12.66
N PHE A 182 2.01 -15.72 -11.50
CA PHE A 182 2.87 -15.77 -10.31
C PHE A 182 2.97 -17.19 -9.73
N THR A 183 1.86 -17.94 -9.75
CA THR A 183 1.83 -19.35 -9.32
C THR A 183 2.69 -20.23 -10.23
N ASP A 184 2.54 -20.09 -11.55
CA ASP A 184 3.25 -20.90 -12.55
C ASP A 184 4.78 -20.70 -12.50
N LYS A 185 5.23 -19.47 -12.22
CA LYS A 185 6.66 -19.17 -12.03
C LYS A 185 7.16 -19.45 -10.61
N ASN A 186 6.29 -19.87 -9.70
CA ASN A 186 6.57 -20.03 -8.27
C ASN A 186 7.16 -18.76 -7.61
N ILE A 187 6.60 -17.60 -7.94
CA ILE A 187 7.03 -16.29 -7.42
C ILE A 187 5.92 -15.74 -6.51
N PRO A 188 6.22 -15.30 -5.26
CA PRO A 188 5.22 -14.74 -4.37
C PRO A 188 4.68 -13.39 -4.86
N VAL A 189 3.38 -13.17 -4.65
CA VAL A 189 2.75 -11.85 -4.78
C VAL A 189 1.85 -11.56 -3.58
N VAL A 190 1.95 -10.35 -3.03
CA VAL A 190 1.08 -9.84 -1.96
C VAL A 190 0.34 -8.60 -2.47
N GLY A 191 -0.98 -8.61 -2.40
CA GLY A 191 -1.83 -7.54 -2.96
C GLY A 191 -3.33 -7.85 -2.86
N ASP A 192 -4.23 -6.94 -3.18
CA ASP A 192 -3.99 -5.59 -3.74
C ASP A 192 -4.58 -4.47 -2.85
N ASP A 193 -4.04 -3.26 -2.98
CA ASP A 193 -4.40 -2.05 -2.21
C ASP A 193 -4.12 -2.15 -0.70
N ILE A 194 -2.96 -1.66 -0.23
CA ILE A 194 -2.53 -1.80 1.16
C ILE A 194 -3.54 -1.22 2.17
N LYS A 195 -3.77 -1.91 3.29
CA LYS A 195 -4.52 -1.37 4.43
C LYS A 195 -3.70 -0.32 5.19
N GLY A 196 -4.41 0.49 5.97
CA GLY A 196 -3.79 1.29 7.03
C GLY A 196 -4.08 0.66 8.39
N GLN A 197 -3.24 0.95 9.38
CA GLN A 197 -3.41 0.52 10.78
C GLN A 197 -4.77 0.97 11.34
N VAL A 198 -5.02 2.27 11.29
CA VAL A 198 -6.27 2.92 11.70
C VAL A 198 -6.71 3.83 10.57
N GLY A 199 -7.11 3.22 9.46
CA GLY A 199 -7.64 3.90 8.29
C GLY A 199 -9.15 4.10 8.35
N ALA A 200 -9.65 5.01 7.52
CA ALA A 200 -11.08 5.22 7.31
C ALA A 200 -11.86 3.90 7.10
N THR A 201 -11.40 3.08 6.15
CA THR A 201 -12.07 1.84 5.75
C THR A 201 -12.10 0.81 6.88
N ILE A 202 -11.02 0.62 7.64
CA ILE A 202 -11.01 -0.38 8.73
C ILE A 202 -11.90 0.04 9.90
N VAL A 203 -11.93 1.34 10.23
CA VAL A 203 -12.85 1.86 11.25
C VAL A 203 -14.30 1.66 10.81
N HIS A 204 -14.63 1.98 9.56
CA HIS A 204 -15.99 1.80 9.03
C HIS A 204 -16.39 0.33 9.04
N ARG A 205 -15.53 -0.55 8.53
CA ARG A 205 -15.77 -2.01 8.55
C ARG A 205 -16.01 -2.55 9.94
N THR A 206 -15.18 -2.16 10.90
CA THR A 206 -15.27 -2.62 12.29
C THR A 206 -16.59 -2.19 12.93
N LEU A 207 -16.99 -0.93 12.73
CA LEU A 207 -18.24 -0.40 13.28
C LEU A 207 -19.47 -0.99 12.57
N ALA A 208 -19.41 -1.14 11.26
CA ALA A 208 -20.47 -1.78 10.47
C ALA A 208 -20.68 -3.24 10.92
N ARG A 209 -19.58 -4.00 11.09
CA ARG A 209 -19.60 -5.37 11.59
C ARG A 209 -20.16 -5.43 13.02
N LEU A 210 -19.72 -4.54 13.90
CA LEU A 210 -20.25 -4.45 15.26
C LEU A 210 -21.77 -4.22 15.26
N CYS A 211 -22.26 -3.27 14.45
CA CYS A 211 -23.69 -3.03 14.30
C CYS A 211 -24.44 -4.30 13.85
N ASN A 212 -23.92 -4.98 12.83
CA ASN A 212 -24.48 -6.22 12.30
C ASN A 212 -24.51 -7.34 13.36
N ASP A 213 -23.38 -7.61 14.02
CA ASP A 213 -23.25 -8.67 15.03
C ASP A 213 -24.10 -8.41 16.29
N ARG A 214 -24.45 -7.16 16.58
CA ARG A 214 -25.33 -6.78 17.71
C ARG A 214 -26.81 -6.75 17.34
N GLY A 215 -27.18 -7.17 16.12
CA GLY A 215 -28.57 -7.26 15.66
C GLY A 215 -29.21 -5.90 15.38
N THR A 216 -28.41 -4.85 15.18
CA THR A 216 -28.92 -3.57 14.68
C THR A 216 -28.97 -3.60 13.16
N LYS A 217 -29.95 -2.93 12.56
CA LYS A 217 -30.06 -2.81 11.11
C LYS A 217 -29.41 -1.50 10.67
N ILE A 218 -28.42 -1.57 9.79
CA ILE A 218 -27.92 -0.39 9.08
C ILE A 218 -28.85 -0.11 7.91
N GLU A 219 -29.30 1.13 7.78
CA GLU A 219 -30.13 1.58 6.66
C GLU A 219 -29.34 2.46 5.69
N LYS A 220 -28.42 3.29 6.20
CA LYS A 220 -27.61 4.21 5.40
C LYS A 220 -26.23 4.38 5.98
N THR A 221 -25.23 4.60 5.12
CA THR A 221 -23.91 4.99 5.59
C THR A 221 -23.15 5.83 4.56
N TYR A 222 -22.32 6.74 5.05
CA TYR A 222 -21.32 7.38 4.20
C TYR A 222 -19.96 7.48 4.88
N GLN A 223 -18.93 7.59 4.06
CA GLN A 223 -17.55 7.84 4.44
C GLN A 223 -16.88 8.79 3.45
N ILE A 224 -16.59 9.99 3.91
CA ILE A 224 -15.99 11.11 3.19
C ILE A 224 -14.53 11.23 3.61
N ASN A 225 -13.60 11.35 2.66
CA ASN A 225 -12.18 11.49 2.95
C ASN A 225 -11.61 12.74 2.26
N VAL A 226 -10.85 13.54 2.99
CA VAL A 226 -10.12 14.70 2.47
C VAL A 226 -8.65 14.68 2.89
N GLY A 227 -7.77 15.24 2.07
CA GLY A 227 -6.32 15.30 2.33
C GLY A 227 -5.61 16.28 1.41
N GLY A 228 -4.33 16.56 1.70
CA GLY A 228 -3.56 17.63 1.04
C GLY A 228 -2.34 17.15 0.23
N ASN A 229 -2.12 15.84 0.11
CA ASN A 229 -0.97 15.28 -0.59
C ASN A 229 -1.28 14.94 -2.07
N THR A 230 -0.24 14.53 -2.81
CA THR A 230 -0.37 14.20 -4.23
C THR A 230 -1.23 12.98 -4.52
N ASP A 231 -1.40 12.03 -3.58
CA ASP A 231 -2.36 10.92 -3.74
C ASP A 231 -3.79 11.48 -3.81
N PHE A 232 -4.16 12.39 -2.90
CA PHE A 232 -5.47 13.05 -2.94
C PHE A 232 -5.66 13.94 -4.16
N LEU A 233 -4.60 14.62 -4.62
CA LEU A 233 -4.68 15.44 -5.83
C LEU A 233 -4.87 14.59 -7.09
N ASN A 234 -4.15 13.47 -7.20
CA ASN A 234 -4.31 12.49 -8.28
C ASN A 234 -5.73 11.91 -8.28
N MET A 235 -6.30 11.74 -7.09
CA MET A 235 -7.67 11.27 -6.89
C MET A 235 -8.76 12.29 -7.27
N LYS A 236 -8.44 13.52 -7.70
CA LYS A 236 -9.46 14.42 -8.29
C LYS A 236 -9.91 13.96 -9.68
N GLU A 237 -9.13 13.11 -10.34
CA GLU A 237 -9.44 12.53 -11.64
C GLU A 237 -10.42 11.36 -11.46
N GLN A 238 -11.71 11.60 -11.74
CA GLN A 238 -12.77 10.62 -11.48
C GLN A 238 -12.56 9.28 -12.22
N GLU A 239 -12.00 9.31 -13.43
CA GLU A 239 -11.71 8.11 -14.21
C GLU A 239 -10.71 7.18 -13.50
N ARG A 240 -9.73 7.75 -12.78
CA ARG A 240 -8.74 7.00 -11.99
C ARG A 240 -9.31 6.42 -10.69
N LEU A 241 -10.51 6.84 -10.26
CA LEU A 241 -11.10 6.46 -8.98
C LEU A 241 -11.96 5.20 -9.02
N VAL A 242 -12.37 4.73 -10.20
CA VAL A 242 -13.40 3.69 -10.36
C VAL A 242 -13.05 2.45 -9.54
N SER A 243 -11.86 1.87 -9.75
CA SER A 243 -11.39 0.67 -9.04
C SER A 243 -11.28 0.89 -7.52
N LYS A 244 -10.81 2.07 -7.09
CA LYS A 244 -10.64 2.42 -5.66
C LYS A 244 -11.98 2.68 -4.95
N ARG A 245 -13.00 3.15 -5.67
CA ARG A 245 -14.36 3.32 -5.13
C ARG A 245 -15.02 1.96 -4.95
N ILE A 246 -14.92 1.09 -5.96
CA ILE A 246 -15.42 -0.29 -5.90
C ILE A 246 -14.76 -1.03 -4.73
N SER A 247 -13.43 -1.03 -4.64
CA SER A 247 -12.70 -1.76 -3.59
C SER A 247 -13.11 -1.32 -2.18
N LYS A 248 -13.33 -0.02 -1.97
CA LYS A 248 -13.74 0.52 -0.67
C LYS A 248 -15.19 0.23 -0.33
N THR A 249 -16.11 0.35 -1.28
CA THR A 249 -17.52 0.03 -1.07
C THR A 249 -17.69 -1.45 -0.75
N GLU A 250 -17.08 -2.34 -1.55
CA GLU A 250 -17.13 -3.79 -1.30
C GLU A 250 -16.49 -4.19 0.02
N SER A 251 -15.44 -3.47 0.45
CA SER A 251 -14.83 -3.67 1.77
C SER A 251 -15.84 -3.51 2.91
N VAL A 252 -16.79 -2.56 2.82
CA VAL A 252 -17.82 -2.32 3.84
C VAL A 252 -19.00 -3.27 3.65
N GLN A 253 -19.49 -3.41 2.41
CA GLN A 253 -20.63 -4.30 2.08
C GLN A 253 -20.38 -5.75 2.52
N SER A 254 -19.14 -6.24 2.37
CA SER A 254 -18.76 -7.60 2.80
C SER A 254 -18.81 -7.87 4.31
N GLN A 255 -19.00 -6.84 5.14
CA GLN A 255 -19.11 -6.98 6.59
C GLN A 255 -20.56 -7.10 7.08
N LEU A 256 -21.53 -6.94 6.17
CA LEU A 256 -22.96 -7.00 6.45
C LEU A 256 -23.50 -8.35 5.99
N ASP A 257 -24.45 -8.91 6.72
CA ASP A 257 -25.15 -10.13 6.30
C ASP A 257 -26.07 -9.85 5.10
N GLU A 258 -26.67 -8.65 5.08
CA GLU A 258 -27.48 -8.14 3.98
C GLU A 258 -26.81 -6.92 3.35
N ARG A 259 -26.64 -6.96 2.03
CA ARG A 259 -26.07 -5.85 1.25
C ARG A 259 -27.02 -4.64 1.29
N LEU A 260 -26.47 -3.45 1.49
CA LEU A 260 -27.20 -2.19 1.33
C LEU A 260 -27.42 -1.91 -0.16
N ASP A 261 -28.55 -1.28 -0.50
CA ASP A 261 -28.76 -0.73 -1.84
C ASP A 261 -27.65 0.27 -2.18
N ASP A 262 -27.20 0.28 -3.45
CA ASP A 262 -26.02 1.04 -3.87
C ASP A 262 -26.18 2.57 -3.69
N ASP A 263 -27.41 3.07 -3.55
CA ASP A 263 -27.73 4.49 -3.27
C ASP A 263 -27.82 4.83 -1.77
N GLN A 264 -27.75 3.83 -0.88
CA GLN A 264 -27.73 4.01 0.58
C GLN A 264 -26.31 3.95 1.17
N ILE A 265 -25.29 3.73 0.33
CA ILE A 265 -23.89 3.69 0.72
C ILE A 265 -23.04 4.62 -0.14
N TYR A 266 -22.25 5.48 0.52
CA TYR A 266 -21.26 6.31 -0.17
C TYR A 266 -19.89 6.17 0.49
N VAL A 267 -18.91 5.59 -0.21
CA VAL A 267 -17.55 5.43 0.30
C VAL A 267 -16.56 5.92 -0.75
N GLY A 268 -15.84 7.00 -0.46
CA GLY A 268 -14.93 7.54 -1.46
C GLY A 268 -13.99 8.63 -0.93
N PRO A 269 -12.97 9.00 -1.72
CA PRO A 269 -12.37 10.32 -1.60
C PRO A 269 -13.38 11.38 -1.97
N SER A 270 -13.26 12.52 -1.32
CA SER A 270 -14.23 13.60 -1.45
C SER A 270 -13.58 14.86 -1.98
N ASP A 271 -12.45 15.28 -1.43
CA ASP A 271 -11.76 16.48 -1.94
C ASP A 271 -10.27 16.55 -1.57
N PHE A 272 -9.60 17.50 -2.21
CA PHE A 272 -8.24 17.90 -1.96
C PHE A 272 -8.20 19.26 -1.25
N ILE A 273 -7.60 19.30 -0.06
CA ILE A 273 -7.45 20.52 0.74
C ILE A 273 -5.95 20.77 0.93
N PRO A 274 -5.35 21.73 0.20
CA PRO A 274 -3.89 21.86 0.07
C PRO A 274 -3.14 21.95 1.41
N PHE A 275 -3.70 22.71 2.36
CA PHE A 275 -3.04 22.99 3.64
C PHE A 275 -3.09 21.82 4.64
N LEU A 276 -3.79 20.72 4.32
CA LEU A 276 -3.74 19.52 5.15
C LEU A 276 -2.42 18.75 5.00
N GLY A 277 -1.65 18.96 3.93
CA GLY A 277 -0.40 18.24 3.70
C GLY A 277 -0.60 16.71 3.78
N ASN A 278 0.14 16.05 4.67
CA ASN A 278 0.02 14.60 4.93
C ASN A 278 -1.12 14.21 5.87
N THR A 279 -1.77 15.18 6.51
CA THR A 279 -2.97 14.92 7.32
C THR A 279 -4.12 14.50 6.43
N LYS A 280 -4.79 13.43 6.85
CA LYS A 280 -6.03 12.94 6.26
C LYS A 280 -7.14 13.00 7.28
N LEU A 281 -8.25 13.59 6.87
CA LEU A 281 -9.47 13.61 7.64
C LEU A 281 -10.48 12.65 7.00
N MET A 282 -11.15 11.90 7.86
CA MET A 282 -12.33 11.12 7.49
C MET A 282 -13.52 11.54 8.34
N PHE A 283 -14.67 11.65 7.69
CA PHE A 283 -15.97 11.81 8.30
C PHE A 283 -16.85 10.65 7.87
N MET A 284 -17.43 9.95 8.84
CA MET A 284 -18.29 8.80 8.61
C MET A 284 -19.58 8.97 9.38
N ARG A 285 -20.67 8.48 8.79
CA ARG A 285 -21.95 8.38 9.47
C ARG A 285 -22.60 7.04 9.16
N ILE A 286 -23.09 6.36 10.18
CA ILE A 286 -23.92 5.15 10.08
C ILE A 286 -25.29 5.50 10.66
N GLU A 287 -26.35 5.24 9.91
CA GLU A 287 -27.74 5.38 10.34
C GLU A 287 -28.45 4.04 10.28
N GLY A 288 -29.32 3.79 11.25
CA GLY A 288 -29.99 2.50 11.35
C GLY A 288 -31.12 2.46 12.36
N LYS A 289 -31.56 1.24 12.65
CA LYS A 289 -32.59 0.93 13.63
C LYS A 289 -32.11 -0.08 14.66
N GLN A 290 -32.53 0.13 15.89
CA GLN A 290 -32.31 -0.76 17.03
C GLN A 290 -33.64 -1.34 17.51
N TRP A 291 -33.66 -1.92 18.73
CA TRP A 291 -34.84 -2.52 19.34
C TRP A 291 -36.11 -1.67 19.17
N ALA A 292 -37.22 -2.33 18.86
CA ALA A 292 -38.51 -1.72 18.55
C ALA A 292 -38.50 -0.75 17.34
N ASN A 293 -37.60 -0.96 16.38
CA ASN A 293 -37.42 -0.12 15.20
C ASN A 293 -37.11 1.35 15.51
N ILE A 294 -36.59 1.62 16.72
CA ILE A 294 -36.20 2.97 17.12
C ILE A 294 -34.94 3.36 16.33
N PRO A 295 -34.90 4.54 15.69
CA PRO A 295 -33.75 4.96 14.92
C PRO A 295 -32.54 5.27 15.80
N TYR A 296 -31.35 5.03 15.28
CA TYR A 296 -30.09 5.51 15.84
C TYR A 296 -29.19 6.05 14.73
N ASN A 297 -28.20 6.84 15.12
CA ASN A 297 -27.13 7.26 14.24
C ASN A 297 -25.81 7.36 15.01
N MET A 298 -24.71 7.23 14.27
CA MET A 298 -23.35 7.33 14.77
C MET A 298 -22.54 8.18 13.80
N GLU A 299 -21.83 9.19 14.31
CA GLU A 299 -20.87 9.97 13.54
C GLU A 299 -19.46 9.78 14.09
N VAL A 300 -18.50 9.66 13.18
CA VAL A 300 -17.08 9.49 13.53
C VAL A 300 -16.25 10.45 12.70
N ARG A 301 -15.39 11.21 13.38
CA ARG A 301 -14.29 11.97 12.77
C ARG A 301 -12.98 11.28 13.11
N LEU A 302 -12.19 10.99 12.08
CA LEU A 302 -10.85 10.44 12.22
C LEU A 302 -9.84 11.41 11.60
N GLU A 303 -8.74 11.63 12.31
CA GLU A 303 -7.61 12.43 11.86
C GLU A 303 -6.34 11.60 12.02
N VAL A 304 -5.60 11.42 10.92
CA VAL A 304 -4.38 10.60 10.89
C VAL A 304 -3.35 11.21 9.97
N ASP A 305 -2.08 10.91 10.22
CA ASP A 305 -1.04 10.99 9.19
C ASP A 305 -1.24 9.81 8.23
N ASP A 306 -1.52 10.10 6.95
CA ASP A 306 -1.85 9.06 5.96
C ASP A 306 -0.69 8.11 5.67
N LYS A 307 0.56 8.54 5.89
CA LYS A 307 1.78 7.78 5.53
C LYS A 307 2.28 6.93 6.69
N ALA A 308 2.21 7.44 7.92
CA ALA A 308 2.44 6.65 9.13
C ALA A 308 1.47 5.45 9.20
N ASN A 309 0.25 5.65 8.70
CA ASN A 309 -0.81 4.65 8.77
C ASN A 309 -0.54 3.38 7.95
N SER A 310 0.23 3.45 6.86
CA SER A 310 0.47 2.29 5.97
C SER A 310 1.89 1.72 6.08
N ALA A 311 2.88 2.51 6.52
CA ALA A 311 4.28 2.10 6.58
C ALA A 311 4.47 0.76 7.31
N GLY A 312 3.93 0.62 8.51
CA GLY A 312 4.04 -0.62 9.30
C GLY A 312 3.45 -1.86 8.63
N ILE A 313 2.32 -1.69 7.93
CA ILE A 313 1.65 -2.77 7.21
C ILE A 313 2.52 -3.26 6.04
N VAL A 314 3.22 -2.33 5.36
CA VAL A 314 4.16 -2.70 4.28
C VAL A 314 5.40 -3.40 4.81
N ILE A 315 5.91 -3.03 6.00
CA ILE A 315 7.01 -3.77 6.64
C ILE A 315 6.60 -5.24 6.86
N ASP A 316 5.39 -5.52 7.35
CA ASP A 316 4.86 -6.89 7.47
C ASP A 316 4.73 -7.56 6.09
N ALA A 317 4.21 -6.86 5.08
CA ALA A 317 4.06 -7.41 3.73
C ALA A 317 5.39 -7.84 3.09
N ILE A 318 6.44 -7.02 3.24
CA ILE A 318 7.80 -7.34 2.76
C ILE A 318 8.32 -8.60 3.45
N ARG A 319 8.21 -8.70 4.78
CA ARG A 319 8.71 -9.84 5.54
C ARG A 319 7.94 -11.13 5.25
N LEU A 320 6.62 -11.04 5.05
CA LEU A 320 5.80 -12.19 4.65
C LEU A 320 6.10 -12.65 3.24
N ALA A 321 6.35 -11.73 2.30
CA ALA A 321 6.82 -12.08 0.97
C ALA A 321 8.20 -12.74 1.00
N LYS A 322 9.12 -12.28 1.87
CA LYS A 322 10.42 -12.93 2.09
C LYS A 322 10.27 -14.35 2.63
N ILE A 323 9.41 -14.54 3.63
CA ILE A 323 9.11 -15.87 4.15
C ILE A 323 8.57 -16.80 3.07
N ALA A 324 7.69 -16.31 2.20
CA ALA A 324 7.19 -17.09 1.08
C ALA A 324 8.31 -17.47 0.11
N LEU A 325 9.25 -16.56 -0.19
CA LEU A 325 10.45 -16.87 -0.98
C LEU A 325 11.28 -17.97 -0.32
N ASP A 326 11.56 -17.86 0.97
CA ASP A 326 12.39 -18.82 1.71
C ASP A 326 11.76 -20.21 1.79
N ASP A 327 10.43 -20.28 1.92
CA ASP A 327 9.66 -21.52 1.94
C ASP A 327 9.39 -22.09 0.53
N GLY A 328 9.80 -21.38 -0.53
CA GLY A 328 9.58 -21.76 -1.93
C GLY A 328 8.11 -21.74 -2.35
N ILE A 329 7.30 -20.84 -1.78
CA ILE A 329 5.87 -20.70 -2.00
C ILE A 329 5.59 -19.55 -2.97
N GLY A 330 5.15 -19.86 -4.19
CA GLY A 330 4.72 -18.86 -5.18
C GLY A 330 3.22 -18.58 -5.22
N GLY A 331 2.85 -17.64 -6.10
CA GLY A 331 1.47 -17.19 -6.27
C GLY A 331 1.03 -16.18 -5.20
N PRO A 332 -0.27 -15.82 -5.19
CA PRO A 332 -0.81 -14.94 -4.17
C PRO A 332 -0.70 -15.54 -2.77
N ILE A 333 -0.06 -14.82 -1.84
CA ILE A 333 0.01 -15.24 -0.44
C ILE A 333 -1.31 -14.87 0.24
N ILE A 334 -2.30 -15.78 0.14
CA ILE A 334 -3.70 -15.51 0.48
C ILE A 334 -3.86 -14.96 1.90
N SER A 335 -3.20 -15.55 2.89
CA SER A 335 -3.29 -15.13 4.29
C SER A 335 -2.73 -13.73 4.52
N ALA A 336 -1.54 -13.45 3.98
CA ALA A 336 -0.91 -12.13 4.05
C ALA A 336 -1.75 -11.07 3.32
N SER A 337 -2.21 -11.36 2.10
CA SER A 337 -3.06 -10.47 1.33
C SER A 337 -4.38 -10.18 2.04
N ALA A 338 -5.08 -11.19 2.56
CA ALA A 338 -6.34 -10.98 3.28
C ALA A 338 -6.17 -10.10 4.52
N TYR A 339 -5.05 -10.27 5.22
CA TYR A 339 -4.80 -9.53 6.45
C TYR A 339 -4.33 -8.10 6.19
N LEU A 340 -3.45 -7.90 5.21
CA LEU A 340 -2.75 -6.63 4.97
C LEU A 340 -3.31 -5.78 3.83
N MET A 341 -4.14 -6.35 2.94
CA MET A 341 -4.62 -5.70 1.71
C MET A 341 -6.14 -5.55 1.71
N LYS A 342 -6.66 -4.47 1.12
CA LYS A 342 -8.10 -4.18 1.08
C LYS A 342 -8.85 -5.06 0.09
N HIS A 343 -8.19 -5.51 -0.97
CA HIS A 343 -8.76 -6.32 -2.03
C HIS A 343 -7.95 -7.61 -2.27
N PRO A 344 -7.98 -8.57 -1.33
CA PRO A 344 -7.38 -9.88 -1.53
C PRO A 344 -8.19 -10.73 -2.54
N ILE A 345 -7.56 -11.75 -3.12
CA ILE A 345 -8.25 -12.74 -3.98
C ILE A 345 -9.34 -13.52 -3.23
N LYS A 346 -9.15 -13.72 -1.91
CA LYS A 346 -10.11 -14.36 -1.01
C LYS A 346 -10.38 -13.42 0.15
N GLN A 347 -11.61 -12.93 0.24
CA GLN A 347 -12.06 -12.10 1.35
C GLN A 347 -12.18 -12.94 2.63
N MET A 348 -11.77 -12.36 3.76
CA MET A 348 -11.86 -12.93 5.10
C MET A 348 -12.20 -11.81 6.08
N SER A 349 -12.82 -12.15 7.22
CA SER A 349 -12.86 -11.20 8.34
C SER A 349 -11.44 -10.91 8.83
N ASP A 350 -11.20 -9.74 9.44
CA ASP A 350 -9.86 -9.38 9.89
C ASP A 350 -9.33 -10.34 10.98
N THR A 351 -10.21 -10.90 11.81
CA THR A 351 -9.86 -11.90 12.84
C THR A 351 -9.42 -13.23 12.21
N GLU A 352 -10.15 -13.72 11.20
CA GLU A 352 -9.78 -14.94 10.47
C GLU A 352 -8.49 -14.73 9.69
N ALA A 353 -8.37 -13.61 8.97
CA ALA A 353 -7.19 -13.26 8.20
C ALA A 353 -5.94 -13.19 9.09
N LYS A 354 -6.06 -12.61 10.28
CA LYS A 354 -5.00 -12.61 11.29
C LYS A 354 -4.61 -14.06 11.65
N ALA A 355 -5.57 -14.88 12.05
CA ALA A 355 -5.29 -16.25 12.46
C ALA A 355 -4.63 -17.09 11.36
N GLU A 356 -5.08 -16.95 10.11
CA GLU A 356 -4.47 -17.61 8.95
C GLU A 356 -3.06 -17.07 8.65
N CYS A 357 -2.82 -15.77 8.84
CA CYS A 357 -1.49 -15.18 8.71
C CYS A 357 -0.53 -15.74 9.76
N GLU A 358 -0.96 -15.85 11.02
CA GLU A 358 -0.15 -16.43 12.10
C GLU A 358 0.19 -17.91 11.84
N LYS A 359 -0.75 -18.69 11.29
CA LYS A 359 -0.51 -20.09 10.89
C LYS A 359 0.55 -20.18 9.79
N PHE A 360 0.44 -19.34 8.76
CA PHE A 360 1.43 -19.23 7.69
C PHE A 360 2.82 -18.90 8.24
N VAL A 361 2.90 -17.92 9.15
CA VAL A 361 4.16 -17.54 9.81
C VAL A 361 4.73 -18.69 10.64
N ALA A 362 3.90 -19.48 11.32
CA ALA A 362 4.34 -20.64 12.09
C ALA A 362 4.83 -21.82 11.23
N GLY A 363 4.68 -21.77 9.90
CA GLY A 363 5.04 -22.88 9.00
C GLY A 363 4.02 -24.02 9.00
N ASN A 364 2.86 -23.82 9.63
CA ASN A 364 1.75 -24.74 9.58
C ASN A 364 1.00 -24.50 8.27
N LYS A 365 1.28 -25.34 7.27
CA LYS A 365 0.68 -25.29 5.93
C LYS A 365 -0.82 -25.59 5.94
#